data_AF-A0A821A1I9-F1
#
_entry.id   AF-A0A821A1I9-F1
#
_cell.length_a   1.000
_cell.length_b   1.000
_cell.length_c   1.000
_cell.angle_alpha   90.00
_cell.angle_beta   90.00
_cell.angle_gamma   90.00
#
_symmetry.space_group_name_H-M   'P 1'
#
loop_
_entity.id
_entity.type
_entity.pdbx_description
1 polymer ?
#
loop_
_entity_poly.entity_id
_entity_poly.type
_entity_poly.pdbx_seq_one_letter_code
_entity_poly.pdbx_strand_id
1 'polypeptide(L)'
;YSLITRTLAKDKYLLTDYDLDKREPQLKCIEKKNPHNQRWGMMRLYLRCQIQRLSSEIHQGKTEEKLLEREEKKSEKKRKKYEKQVEQLRLDVRSSLQTKRMKTIHEHIYDEKNIKYDQETDMYAKTCLECGYQYQYEEM
;
A
#
# COMPACT_ATOMS: atom_id res chain seq x y z
N TYR A 1 -9.43 -25.64 34.85
CA TYR A 1 -9.73 -24.31 34.26
C TYR A 1 -8.62 -23.91 33.29
N SER A 2 -8.94 -23.31 32.15
CA SER A 2 -7.97 -22.88 31.13
C SER A 2 -7.46 -21.46 31.39
N LEU A 3 -6.15 -21.25 31.24
CA LEU A 3 -5.49 -19.94 31.30
C LEU A 3 -5.30 -19.38 29.87
N ILE A 4 -5.33 -18.06 29.74
CA ILE A 4 -5.11 -17.35 28.48
C ILE A 4 -4.08 -16.24 28.67
N THR A 5 -3.22 -16.01 27.67
CA THR A 5 -2.24 -14.94 27.72
C THR A 5 -2.90 -13.57 27.58
N ARG A 6 -2.25 -12.52 28.10
CA ARG A 6 -2.68 -11.12 27.92
C ARG A 6 -2.94 -10.77 26.45
N THR A 7 -2.06 -11.19 25.54
CA THR A 7 -2.19 -10.91 24.10
C THR A 7 -3.42 -11.60 23.51
N LEU A 8 -3.61 -12.89 23.80
CA LEU A 8 -4.78 -13.63 23.33
C LEU A 8 -6.08 -13.09 23.93
N ALA A 9 -6.08 -12.63 25.18
CA ALA A 9 -7.24 -11.99 25.80
C ALA A 9 -7.66 -10.72 25.02
N LYS A 10 -6.71 -9.83 24.73
CA LYS A 10 -6.97 -8.62 23.93
C LYS A 10 -7.47 -8.94 22.52
N ASP A 11 -6.85 -9.91 21.86
CA ASP A 11 -7.19 -10.22 20.47
C ASP A 11 -8.55 -10.90 20.33
N LYS A 12 -8.82 -11.92 21.15
CA LYS A 12 -10.06 -12.71 21.08
C LYS A 12 -11.25 -12.08 21.76
N TYR A 13 -11.02 -11.25 22.78
CA TYR A 13 -12.11 -10.65 23.55
C TYR A 13 -12.18 -9.13 23.37
N LEU A 14 -11.40 -8.57 22.44
CA LEU A 14 -11.38 -7.13 22.11
C LEU A 14 -11.17 -6.21 23.33
N LEU A 15 -10.44 -6.71 24.33
CA LEU A 15 -10.15 -5.96 25.55
C LEU A 15 -8.96 -5.02 25.36
N THR A 16 -9.00 -3.88 26.03
CA THR A 16 -7.90 -2.90 26.05
C THR A 16 -6.98 -3.11 27.26
N ASP A 17 -5.84 -2.41 27.30
CA ASP A 17 -4.97 -2.39 28.47
C ASP A 17 -5.66 -1.79 29.71
N TYR A 18 -6.53 -0.81 29.48
CA TYR A 18 -7.31 -0.19 30.56
C TYR A 18 -8.25 -1.22 31.21
N ASP A 19 -8.91 -2.04 30.40
CA ASP A 19 -9.87 -3.04 30.90
C ASP A 19 -9.19 -4.14 31.73
N LEU A 20 -7.94 -4.48 31.40
CA LEU A 20 -7.20 -5.54 32.09
C LEU A 20 -6.49 -5.06 33.36
N ASP A 21 -5.96 -3.83 33.37
CA ASP A 21 -5.10 -3.35 34.46
C ASP A 21 -5.81 -2.37 35.42
N LYS A 22 -6.79 -1.58 34.95
CA LYS A 22 -7.36 -0.46 35.72
C LYS A 22 -8.82 -0.63 36.13
N ARG A 23 -9.60 -1.41 35.38
CA ARG A 23 -11.03 -1.60 35.65
C ARG A 23 -11.23 -2.42 36.94
N GLU A 24 -12.17 -1.99 37.76
CA GLU A 24 -12.59 -2.74 38.94
C GLU A 24 -13.68 -3.75 38.58
N PRO A 25 -13.69 -4.95 39.20
CA PRO A 25 -12.68 -5.48 40.14
C PRO A 25 -11.39 -5.91 39.42
N GLN A 26 -10.25 -5.71 40.08
CA GLN A 26 -8.95 -6.09 39.51
C GLN A 26 -8.87 -7.59 39.22
N LEU A 27 -8.50 -7.93 37.99
CA LEU A 27 -8.34 -9.31 37.56
C LEU A 27 -7.09 -9.95 38.16
N LYS A 28 -7.26 -11.13 38.75
CA LYS A 28 -6.13 -11.95 39.20
C LYS A 28 -5.40 -12.54 37.99
N CYS A 29 -4.08 -12.41 37.97
CA CYS A 29 -3.24 -12.99 36.94
C CYS A 29 -2.01 -13.67 37.52
N ILE A 30 -1.43 -14.59 36.76
CA ILE A 30 -0.16 -15.25 37.07
C ILE A 30 0.90 -14.71 36.12
N GLU A 31 2.02 -14.27 36.67
CA GLU A 31 3.18 -13.83 35.88
C GLU A 31 4.16 -15.01 35.70
N LYS A 32 4.60 -15.24 34.46
CA LYS A 32 5.63 -16.23 34.12
C LYS A 32 6.67 -15.61 33.19
N LYS A 33 7.88 -16.16 33.18
CA LYS A 33 8.88 -15.80 32.17
C LYS A 33 8.34 -16.11 30.77
N ASN A 34 8.64 -15.25 29.81
CA ASN A 34 8.22 -15.45 28.43
C ASN A 34 8.91 -16.72 27.87
N PRO A 35 8.15 -17.70 27.35
CA PRO A 35 8.71 -18.97 26.87
C PRO A 35 9.59 -18.81 25.62
N HIS A 36 9.39 -17.76 24.82
CA HIS A 36 10.19 -17.53 23.62
C HIS A 36 11.57 -16.95 23.96
N ASN A 37 11.62 -15.99 24.89
CA ASN A 37 12.87 -15.44 25.38
C ASN A 37 12.70 -14.95 26.82
N GLN A 38 13.46 -15.56 27.74
CA GLN A 38 13.39 -15.25 29.16
C GLN A 38 13.85 -13.84 29.53
N ARG A 39 14.60 -13.16 28.65
CA ARG A 39 15.02 -11.76 28.86
C ARG A 39 13.91 -10.75 28.52
N TRP A 40 12.87 -11.18 27.79
CA TRP A 40 11.71 -10.33 27.51
C TRP A 40 10.84 -10.16 28.77
N GLY A 41 9.92 -9.21 28.70
CA GLY A 41 8.98 -8.94 29.79
C GLY A 41 8.16 -10.18 30.19
N MET A 42 7.67 -10.17 31.44
CA MET A 42 6.88 -11.26 31.99
C MET A 42 5.57 -11.44 31.21
N MET A 43 5.24 -12.71 30.93
CA MET A 43 3.98 -13.11 30.35
C MET A 43 2.91 -13.19 31.45
N ARG A 44 1.84 -12.40 31.29
CA ARG A 44 0.65 -12.46 32.16
C ARG A 44 -0.35 -13.48 31.64
N LEU A 45 -0.78 -14.37 32.52
CA LEU A 45 -1.79 -15.40 32.29
C LEU A 45 -3.04 -15.10 33.12
N TYR A 46 -4.18 -14.98 32.46
CA TYR A 46 -5.47 -14.73 33.08
C TYR A 46 -6.35 -15.97 33.01
N LEU A 47 -7.30 -16.08 33.93
CA LEU A 47 -8.28 -17.15 33.89
C LEU A 47 -9.31 -16.87 32.80
N ARG A 48 -9.53 -17.82 31.88
CA ARG A 48 -10.38 -17.59 30.70
C ARG A 48 -11.81 -17.17 31.04
N CYS A 49 -12.42 -17.74 32.08
CA CYS A 49 -13.80 -17.38 32.41
C CYS A 49 -13.93 -15.99 33.05
N GLN A 50 -12.88 -15.45 33.69
CA GLN A 50 -12.86 -14.05 34.14
C GLN A 50 -12.84 -13.10 32.95
N ILE A 51 -11.97 -13.37 31.98
CA ILE A 51 -11.87 -12.58 30.74
C ILE A 51 -13.18 -12.61 29.95
N GLN A 52 -13.80 -13.77 29.83
CA GLN A 52 -15.07 -13.90 29.11
C GLN A 52 -16.19 -13.10 29.78
N ARG A 53 -16.30 -13.15 31.11
CA ARG A 53 -17.28 -12.34 31.86
C ARG A 53 -17.05 -10.85 31.65
N LEU A 54 -15.81 -10.40 31.82
CA LEU A 54 -15.43 -9.00 31.61
C LEU A 54 -15.75 -8.52 30.19
N SER A 55 -15.44 -9.33 29.18
CA SER A 55 -15.76 -9.04 27.78
C SER A 55 -17.26 -8.92 27.54
N SER A 56 -18.04 -9.85 28.11
CA SER A 56 -19.50 -9.81 28.00
C SER A 56 -20.08 -8.55 28.65
N GLU A 57 -19.52 -8.09 29.77
CA GLU A 57 -19.93 -6.85 30.44
C GLU A 57 -19.58 -5.61 29.61
N ILE A 58 -18.35 -5.52 29.09
CA ILE A 58 -17.89 -4.36 28.30
C ILE A 58 -18.60 -4.29 26.95
N HIS A 59 -18.77 -5.43 26.28
CA HIS A 59 -19.36 -5.49 24.94
C HIS A 59 -20.85 -5.80 24.96
N GLN A 60 -21.48 -5.90 26.13
CA GLN A 60 -22.90 -6.20 26.31
C GLN A 60 -23.32 -7.45 25.53
N GLY A 61 -22.48 -8.49 25.57
CA GLY A 61 -22.68 -9.75 24.84
C GLY A 61 -22.34 -9.73 23.34
N LYS A 62 -22.11 -8.55 22.72
CA LYS A 62 -21.85 -8.41 21.27
C LYS A 62 -20.37 -8.60 20.88
N THR A 63 -19.67 -9.49 21.57
CA THR A 63 -18.22 -9.67 21.31
C THR A 63 -17.98 -10.30 19.94
N GLU A 64 -18.80 -11.29 19.55
CA GLU A 64 -18.66 -12.01 18.28
C GLU A 64 -18.95 -11.12 17.07
N GLU A 65 -20.03 -10.34 17.11
CA GLU A 65 -20.38 -9.37 16.05
C GLU A 65 -19.24 -8.37 15.80
N LYS A 66 -18.65 -7.82 16.87
CA LYS A 66 -17.51 -6.89 16.76
C LYS A 66 -16.24 -7.55 16.22
N LEU A 67 -16.04 -8.84 16.48
CA LEU A 67 -14.91 -9.58 15.90
C LEU A 67 -15.08 -9.74 14.40
N LEU A 68 -16.28 -10.11 13.94
CA LEU A 68 -16.60 -10.21 12.52
C LEU A 68 -16.40 -8.85 11.82
N GLU A 69 -16.92 -7.77 12.40
CA GLU A 69 -16.73 -6.42 11.87
C GLU A 69 -15.23 -6.04 11.78
N ARG A 70 -14.43 -6.43 12.78
CA ARG A 70 -12.97 -6.20 12.78
C ARG A 70 -12.28 -6.99 11.68
N GLU A 71 -12.71 -8.22 11.40
CA GLU A 71 -12.16 -9.05 10.34
C GLU A 71 -12.52 -8.53 8.95
N GLU A 72 -13.77 -8.12 8.74
CA GLU A 72 -14.21 -7.44 7.52
C GLU A 72 -13.44 -6.16 7.28
N LYS A 73 -13.31 -5.29 8.29
CA LYS A 73 -12.49 -4.06 8.18
C LYS A 73 -11.03 -4.37 7.85
N LYS A 74 -10.47 -5.47 8.36
CA LYS A 74 -9.10 -5.90 8.02
C LYS A 74 -9.01 -6.37 6.58
N SER A 75 -9.97 -7.16 6.09
CA SER A 75 -9.98 -7.66 4.71
C SER A 75 -10.16 -6.51 3.72
N GLU A 76 -11.06 -5.57 4.02
CA GLU A 76 -11.25 -4.35 3.21
C GLU A 76 -9.99 -3.48 3.14
N LYS A 77 -9.31 -3.27 4.28
CA LYS A 77 -8.06 -2.51 4.31
C LYS A 77 -6.97 -3.17 3.47
N LYS A 78 -6.87 -4.51 3.53
CA LYS A 78 -5.93 -5.28 2.68
C LYS A 78 -6.27 -5.13 1.21
N ARG A 79 -7.56 -5.25 0.84
CA ARG A 79 -8.05 -5.06 -0.53
C ARG A 79 -7.71 -3.65 -1.05
N LYS A 80 -8.09 -2.60 -0.31
CA LYS A 80 -7.81 -1.21 -0.67
C LYS A 80 -6.31 -0.92 -0.80
N LYS A 81 -5.49 -1.50 0.07
CA LYS A 81 -4.02 -1.37 0.00
C LYS A 81 -3.49 -2.00 -1.30
N TYR A 82 -3.98 -3.19 -1.65
CA TYR A 82 -3.58 -3.87 -2.87
C TYR A 82 -4.04 -3.10 -4.12
N GLU A 83 -5.28 -2.62 -4.16
CA GLU A 83 -5.81 -1.80 -5.25
C GLU A 83 -4.95 -0.55 -5.48
N LYS A 84 -4.59 0.16 -4.40
CA LYS A 84 -3.69 1.32 -4.47
C LYS A 84 -2.30 0.96 -5.00
N GLN A 85 -1.75 -0.20 -4.61
CA GLN A 85 -0.45 -0.65 -5.11
C GLN A 85 -0.51 -0.96 -6.62
N VAL A 86 -1.60 -1.56 -7.09
CA VAL A 86 -1.81 -1.83 -8.53
C VAL A 86 -1.99 -0.53 -9.31
N GLU A 87 -2.76 0.42 -8.78
CA GLU A 87 -2.93 1.74 -9.39
C GLU A 87 -1.60 2.49 -9.51
N GLN A 88 -0.81 2.51 -8.43
CA GLN A 88 0.52 3.11 -8.45
C GLN A 88 1.43 2.43 -9.48
N LEU A 89 1.44 1.09 -9.52
CA LEU A 89 2.21 0.34 -10.51
C LEU A 89 1.81 0.69 -11.96
N ARG A 90 0.51 0.88 -12.22
CA ARG A 90 0.02 1.30 -13.55
C ARG A 90 0.50 2.70 -13.91
N LEU A 91 0.50 3.63 -12.96
CA LEU A 91 1.01 4.99 -13.16
C LEU A 91 2.52 4.97 -13.46
N ASP A 92 3.29 4.19 -12.70
CA ASP A 92 4.75 4.06 -12.87
C ASP A 92 5.10 3.44 -14.23
N VAL A 93 4.37 2.41 -14.68
CA VAL A 93 4.55 1.84 -16.02
C VAL A 93 4.18 2.86 -17.10
N ARG A 94 3.05 3.57 -16.96
CA ARG A 94 2.61 4.57 -17.94
C ARG A 94 3.59 5.72 -18.09
N SER A 95 4.11 6.25 -16.98
CA SER A 95 5.10 7.32 -16.99
C SER A 95 6.39 6.85 -17.65
N SER A 96 6.86 5.64 -17.34
CA SER A 96 8.05 5.07 -17.98
C SER A 96 7.91 4.92 -19.50
N LEU A 97 6.72 4.51 -19.99
CA LEU A 97 6.43 4.40 -21.42
C LEU A 97 6.32 5.77 -22.08
N GLN A 98 5.69 6.75 -21.43
CA GLN A 98 5.57 8.12 -21.95
C GLN A 98 6.95 8.78 -22.05
N THR A 99 7.80 8.66 -21.03
CA THR A 99 9.17 9.17 -21.08
C THR A 99 9.99 8.49 -22.17
N LYS A 100 9.83 7.18 -22.38
CA LYS A 100 10.45 6.49 -23.53
C LYS A 100 9.97 7.05 -24.87
N ARG A 101 8.66 7.27 -25.05
CA ARG A 101 8.10 7.87 -26.27
C ARG A 101 8.61 9.30 -26.50
N MET A 102 8.67 10.12 -25.46
CA MET A 102 9.19 11.49 -25.58
C MET A 102 10.67 11.50 -25.95
N LYS A 103 11.48 10.59 -25.39
CA LYS A 103 12.90 10.44 -25.80
C LYS A 103 13.07 9.96 -27.24
N THR A 104 12.08 9.25 -27.80
CA THR A 104 12.12 8.81 -29.21
C THR A 104 11.60 9.87 -30.19
N ILE A 105 10.92 10.92 -29.72
CA ILE A 105 10.49 12.03 -30.57
C ILE A 105 11.65 13.02 -30.62
N HIS A 106 12.45 12.91 -31.67
CA HIS A 106 13.45 13.92 -32.01
C HIS A 106 12.74 15.10 -32.69
N GLU A 107 12.96 16.32 -32.21
CA GLU A 107 12.50 17.55 -32.88
C GLU A 107 13.41 17.86 -34.05
N HIS A 108 12.85 17.93 -35.27
CA HIS A 108 13.66 18.17 -36.46
C HIS A 108 14.11 19.63 -36.56
N ILE A 109 15.43 19.85 -36.40
CA ILE A 109 16.08 21.14 -36.64
C ILE A 109 16.49 21.23 -38.11
N TYR A 110 16.01 22.25 -38.81
CA TYR A 110 16.32 22.53 -40.20
C TYR A 110 16.98 23.91 -40.30
N ASP A 111 18.17 23.95 -40.88
CA ASP A 111 18.86 25.21 -41.20
C ASP A 111 18.70 25.52 -42.69
N GLU A 112 18.64 26.81 -43.02
CA GLU A 112 18.53 27.34 -44.39
C GLU A 112 19.66 26.82 -45.32
N LYS A 113 20.82 26.44 -44.76
CA LYS A 113 21.97 25.90 -45.51
C LYS A 113 21.77 24.49 -46.05
N ASN A 114 20.78 23.73 -45.54
CA ASN A 114 20.48 22.36 -45.99
C ASN A 114 19.20 22.27 -46.82
N ILE A 115 18.71 23.40 -47.31
CA ILE A 115 17.63 23.46 -48.29
C ILE A 115 18.26 23.31 -49.67
N LYS A 116 17.93 22.22 -50.37
CA LYS A 116 18.35 22.00 -51.76
C LYS A 116 17.14 22.18 -52.66
N TYR A 117 17.35 22.85 -53.78
CA TYR A 117 16.34 23.01 -54.82
C TYR A 117 16.67 22.06 -55.96
N ASP A 118 15.72 21.18 -56.32
CA ASP A 118 15.85 20.26 -57.44
C ASP A 118 15.16 20.85 -58.68
N GLN A 119 15.96 21.29 -59.64
CA GLN A 119 15.52 21.96 -60.88
C GLN A 119 14.66 21.09 -61.80
N GLU A 120 14.75 19.75 -61.71
CA GLU A 120 13.99 18.83 -62.57
C GLU A 120 12.55 18.62 -62.07
N THR A 121 12.32 18.74 -60.76
CA THR A 121 11.03 18.48 -60.12
C THR A 121 10.37 19.73 -59.55
N ASP A 122 11.06 20.88 -59.57
CA ASP A 122 10.59 22.16 -59.02
C ASP A 122 10.19 22.07 -57.53
N MET A 123 10.96 21.31 -56.75
CA MET A 123 10.71 21.07 -55.33
C MET A 123 11.91 21.46 -54.47
N TYR A 124 11.62 21.92 -53.25
CA TYR A 124 12.62 22.18 -52.22
C TYR A 124 12.71 21.02 -51.24
N ALA A 125 13.92 20.55 -50.96
CA ALA A 125 14.20 19.50 -49.98
C ALA A 125 14.99 20.07 -48.80
N LYS A 126 14.44 19.98 -47.57
CA LYS A 126 15.17 20.31 -46.34
C LYS A 126 15.58 19.04 -45.61
N THR A 127 16.85 18.96 -45.23
CA THR A 127 17.41 17.81 -44.48
C THR A 127 17.67 18.21 -43.02
N CYS A 128 17.24 17.37 -42.08
CA CYS A 128 17.50 17.60 -40.66
C CYS A 128 18.97 17.31 -40.31
N LEU A 129 19.58 18.19 -39.53
CA LEU A 129 21.00 18.14 -39.16
C LEU A 129 21.37 16.98 -38.22
N GLU A 130 20.48 16.59 -37.32
CA GLU A 130 20.80 15.61 -36.29
C GLU A 130 20.42 14.17 -36.69
N CYS A 131 19.35 13.99 -37.47
CA CYS A 131 18.85 12.66 -37.84
C CYS A 131 18.90 12.34 -39.34
N GLY A 132 19.25 13.30 -40.20
CA GLY A 132 19.34 13.09 -41.65
C GLY A 132 18.00 12.91 -42.37
N TYR A 133 16.88 13.11 -41.69
CA TYR A 133 15.54 13.02 -42.30
C TYR A 133 15.34 14.12 -43.35
N GLN A 134 14.84 13.74 -44.52
CA GLN A 134 14.60 14.65 -45.65
C GLN A 134 13.10 14.90 -45.83
N TYR A 135 12.74 16.17 -45.98
CA TYR A 135 11.36 16.60 -46.24
C TYR A 135 11.32 17.47 -47.49
N GLN A 136 10.51 17.07 -48.48
CA GLN A 136 10.31 17.78 -49.74
C GLN A 136 9.01 18.60 -49.70
N TYR A 137 9.04 19.83 -50.19
CA TYR A 137 7.89 20.74 -50.26
C TYR A 137 7.97 21.65 -51.49
N GLU A 138 6.82 22.15 -51.92
CA GLU A 138 6.68 23.17 -52.95
C GLU A 138 6.56 24.55 -52.28
N GLU A 139 7.25 25.57 -52.79
CA GLU A 139 7.11 26.94 -52.32
C GLU A 139 6.01 27.63 -53.15
N MET A 140 4.93 28.09 -52.51
CA MET A 140 3.81 28.80 -53.14
C MET A 140 4.09 30.30 -53.29
#